data_AF-A0A2M8PQ26-F1
#
_entry.id   AF-A0A2M8PQ26-F1
#
_cell.length_a   1.000
_cell.length_b   1.000
_cell.length_c   1.000
_cell.angle_alpha   90.00
_cell.angle_beta   90.00
_cell.angle_gamma   90.00
#
_symmetry.space_group_name_H-M   'P 1'
#
loop_
_entity.id
_entity.type
_entity.pdbx_description
1 polymer ?
#
loop_
_entity_poly.entity_id
_entity_poly.type
_entity_poly.pdbx_seq_one_letter_code
_entity_poly.pdbx_strand_id
1 'polypeptide(L)' 'MVRYPLERLYEEIAYIAYYFHWPHEQIMRMEHRERQQWVAEIGKINRRLNDALDDGRGF' A
#
# COMPACT_ATOMS: atom_id res chain seq x y z
N MET A 1 4.14 13.41 -21.82
CA MET A 1 3.06 13.27 -20.80
C MET A 1 2.84 11.79 -20.55
N VAL A 2 3.39 11.25 -19.47
CA VAL A 2 3.15 9.85 -19.08
C VAL A 2 1.78 9.82 -18.42
N ARG A 3 0.75 9.35 -19.14
CA ARG A 3 -0.55 9.08 -18.53
C ARG A 3 -0.32 7.93 -17.55
N TYR A 4 -0.55 8.19 -16.27
CA TYR A 4 -0.54 7.14 -15.26
C TYR A 4 -1.57 6.08 -15.68
N PRO A 5 -1.19 4.79 -15.80
CA PRO A 5 -2.15 3.75 -16.14
C PRO A 5 -3.25 3.72 -15.08
N LEU A 6 -4.50 3.89 -15.50
CA LEU A 6 -5.65 3.88 -14.57
C LEU A 6 -5.65 2.63 -13.69
N GLU A 7 -5.20 1.50 -14.24
CA GLU A 7 -5.07 0.21 -13.55
C GLU A 7 -4.16 0.30 -12.32
N ARG A 8 -3.01 0.97 -12.43
CA ARG A 8 -2.07 1.16 -11.30
C ARG A 8 -2.67 2.02 -10.19
N LEU A 9 -3.48 3.02 -10.55
CA LEU A 9 -4.16 3.86 -9.57
C LEU A 9 -5.16 3.04 -8.73
N TYR A 10 -5.95 2.18 -9.39
CA TYR A 10 -6.89 1.31 -8.68
C TYR A 10 -6.17 0.30 -7.77
N GLU A 11 -5.05 -0.27 -8.22
CA GLU A 11 -4.22 -1.15 -7.39
C GLU A 11 -3.70 -0.43 -6.14
N GLU A 12 -3.14 0.78 -6.29
CA GLU A 12 -2.65 1.59 -5.16
C GLU A 12 -3.76 1.89 -4.15
N ILE A 13 -4.93 2.27 -4.64
CA ILE A 13 -6.08 2.60 -3.79
C ILE A 13 -6.58 1.36 -3.06
N ALA A 14 -6.73 0.23 -3.77
CA ALA A 14 -7.17 -1.02 -3.18
C ALA A 14 -6.18 -1.50 -2.11
N TYR A 15 -4.87 -1.36 -2.37
CA TYR A 15 -3.82 -1.73 -1.43
C TYR A 15 -3.89 -0.89 -0.15
N ILE A 16 -3.99 0.44 -0.27
CA ILE A 16 -4.11 1.33 0.90
C ILE A 16 -5.41 1.06 1.66
N ALA A 17 -6.53 0.92 0.96
CA ALA A 17 -7.84 0.66 1.56
C ALA A 17 -7.88 -0.69 2.30
N TYR A 18 -7.19 -1.70 1.78
CA TYR A 18 -7.12 -3.03 2.41
C TYR A 18 -6.36 -3.00 3.75
N TYR A 19 -5.24 -2.29 3.83
CA TYR A 19 -4.40 -2.28 5.04
C TYR A 19 -4.79 -1.23 6.09
N PHE A 20 -5.20 -0.03 5.67
CA PHE A 20 -5.54 1.05 6.59
C PHE A 20 -7.04 1.27 6.76
N HIS A 21 -7.88 0.60 5.95
CA HIS A 21 -9.34 0.76 5.95
C HIS A 21 -9.81 2.21 5.76
N TRP A 22 -8.98 3.03 5.11
CA TRP A 22 -9.34 4.40 4.79
C TRP A 22 -10.42 4.42 3.70
N PRO A 23 -11.38 5.36 3.79
CA PRO A 23 -12.42 5.49 2.79
C PRO A 23 -11.83 5.85 1.43
N HIS A 24 -12.38 5.26 0.37
CA HIS A 24 -11.94 5.46 -1.01
C HIS A 24 -11.78 6.94 -1.38
N GLU A 25 -12.74 7.78 -0.99
CA GLU A 25 -12.72 9.22 -1.25
C GLU A 25 -11.52 9.93 -0.62
N GLN A 26 -11.09 9.50 0.57
CA GLN A 26 -9.91 10.08 1.23
C GLN A 26 -8.63 9.73 0.47
N ILE A 27 -8.51 8.50 -0.01
CA ILE A 27 -7.34 8.04 -0.78
C ILE A 27 -7.28 8.71 -2.17
N MET A 28 -8.46 8.93 -2.78
CA MET A 28 -8.60 9.66 -4.05
C MET A 28 -8.22 11.14 -3.92
N ARG A 29 -8.43 11.75 -2.75
CA ARG A 29 -8.05 13.14 -2.46
C ARG A 29 -6.55 13.33 -2.22
N MET A 30 -5.81 12.26 -1.97
CA MET A 30 -4.36 12.33 -1.75
C MET A 30 -3.62 12.68 -3.05
N GLU A 31 -2.51 13.38 -2.88
CA GLU A 31 -1.58 13.59 -3.98
C GLU A 31 -0.98 12.25 -4.42
N HIS A 32 -0.64 12.14 -5.71
CA HIS A 32 -0.07 10.90 -6.24
C HIS A 32 1.20 10.47 -5.47
N ARG A 33 2.05 11.43 -5.09
CA ARG A 33 3.25 11.19 -4.29
C ARG A 33 2.93 10.67 -2.89
N GLU A 34 1.86 11.14 -2.29
CA GLU A 34 1.44 10.73 -0.96
C GLU A 34 0.95 9.28 -0.98
N ARG A 35 0.13 8.89 -1.96
CA ARG A 35 -0.26 7.49 -2.15
C ARG A 35 0.95 6.57 -2.33
N GLN A 36 1.92 6.97 -3.15
CA GLN A 36 3.16 6.20 -3.35
C GLN A 36 3.94 6.00 -2.05
N GLN A 37 4.01 7.01 -1.18
CA GLN A 37 4.65 6.89 0.14
C GLN A 37 3.90 5.88 1.01
N TRP A 38 2.58 5.95 1.08
CA TRP A 38 1.79 5.00 1.86
C TRP A 38 1.93 3.56 1.38
N VAL A 39 1.90 3.32 0.07
CA VAL A 39 2.16 1.99 -0.52
C VAL A 39 3.54 1.47 -0.10
N ALA A 40 4.57 2.32 -0.12
CA ALA A 40 5.92 1.93 0.27
C ALA A 40 6.02 1.59 1.77
N GLU A 41 5.35 2.36 2.64
CA GLU A 41 5.31 2.10 4.09
C GLU A 41 4.57 0.82 4.43
N ILE A 42 3.39 0.58 3.82
CA ILE A 42 2.67 -0.69 3.97
C ILE A 42 3.56 -1.86 3.56
N GLY A 43 4.27 -1.74 2.44
CA GLY A 43 5.22 -2.75 1.97
C GLY A 43 6.36 -3.00 2.97
N LYS A 44 6.87 -1.97 3.65
CA LYS A 44 7.89 -2.13 4.71
C LYS A 44 7.33 -2.87 5.94
N ILE A 45 6.11 -2.53 6.37
CA ILE A 45 5.45 -3.19 7.49
C ILE A 45 5.21 -4.67 7.16
N ASN A 46 4.69 -4.95 5.96
CA ASN A 46 4.41 -6.32 5.52
C ASN A 46 5.68 -7.16 5.42
N ARG A 47 6.80 -6.60 4.94
CA ARG A 47 8.10 -7.32 4.94
C ARG A 47 8.53 -7.66 6.35
N ARG A 48 8.54 -6.69 7.28
CA ARG A 48 8.93 -6.92 8.68
C ARG A 48 8.05 -7.97 9.38
N LEU A 49 6.74 -7.95 9.11
CA LEU A 49 5.82 -8.95 9.65
C LEU A 49 6.11 -10.35 9.09
N ASN A 50 6.35 -10.48 7.79
CA ASN A 50 6.71 -11.77 7.19
C ASN A 50 8.07 -12.27 7.70
N ASP A 51 9.07 -11.40 7.79
CA ASP A 51 10.39 -11.76 8.34
C ASP A 51 10.24 -12.28 9.78
N ALA A 52 9.43 -11.60 10.62
CA ALA A 52 9.14 -12.04 11.97
C ALA A 52 8.33 -13.36 12.04
N LEU A 53 7.44 -13.61 11.08
CA LEU A 53 6.66 -14.85 10.97
C LEU A 53 7.52 -16.03 10.50
N ASP A 54 8.53 -15.78 9.68
CA ASP A 54 9.46 -16.81 9.22
C ASP A 54 10.49 -17.17 10.30
N ASP A 55 10.95 -16.19 11.10
CA ASP A 55 11.80 -16.45 12.27
C ASP A 55 11.07 -17.25 13.38
N GLY A 56 9.74 -17.16 13.47
CA GLY A 56 8.93 -17.86 14.48
C GLY A 56 8.47 -19.28 14.11
N ARG A 57 8.64 -19.72 12.86
CA ARG A 57 8.23 -21.07 12.39
C ARG A 57 9.35 -22.12 12.44
N GLY A 58 10.44 -21.81 13.14
CA GLY A 58 11.62 -22.67 13.30
C GLY A 58 11.73 -23.45 14.61
N PHE A 59 10.63 -23.70 15.34
CA PHE A 59 10.62 -24.56 16.53
C PHE A 59 9.69 -25.75 16.39
#